data_AF-A0AAD7JUN2-F1
#
_entry.id   AF-A0AAD7JUN2-F1
#
_cell.length_a   1.000
_cell.length_b   1.000
_cell.length_c   1.000
_cell.angle_alpha   90.00
_cell.angle_beta   90.00
_cell.angle_gamma   90.00
#
_symmetry.space_group_name_H-M   'P 1'
#
loop_
_entity.id
_entity.type
_entity.pdbx_description
1 polymer ?
#
loop_
_entity_poly.entity_id
_entity_poly.type
_entity_poly.pdbx_seq_one_letter_code
_entity_poly.pdbx_strand_id
1 'polypeptide(L)'
;MSLCARMLLLAQGPMDYKVHPYVQPTQQVYLTTAALIAAMFVTTVNAEGCYNGGNTNAEECSQFYDDFCTAAVYGARSQCYVLNSGTHCDYSVTGPANPPSYTDCAVAYVWLSYWCETTGGLHTQNGYQYKLDPNDGGSC
;
A
#
# COMPACT_ATOMS: atom_id res chain seq x y z
N MET A 1 80.39 25.09 -39.05
CA MET A 1 81.20 24.00 -38.44
C MET A 1 80.76 23.88 -36.99
N SER A 2 79.86 22.93 -36.69
CA SER A 2 80.11 21.69 -35.93
C SER A 2 80.16 21.92 -34.40
N LEU A 3 79.03 21.73 -33.70
CA LEU A 3 78.69 20.59 -32.81
C LEU A 3 79.33 20.65 -31.40
N CYS A 4 78.52 20.76 -30.35
CA CYS A 4 78.17 19.62 -29.47
C CYS A 4 77.43 20.07 -28.21
N ALA A 5 76.22 19.53 -28.04
CA ALA A 5 75.43 19.54 -26.82
C ALA A 5 75.91 18.46 -25.83
N ARG A 6 75.81 18.73 -24.53
CA ARG A 6 75.75 17.75 -23.42
C ARG A 6 74.90 18.39 -22.31
N MET A 7 73.64 18.05 -22.11
CA MET A 7 73.04 16.85 -21.48
C MET A 7 73.45 16.57 -20.02
N LEU A 8 72.41 16.60 -19.16
CA LEU A 8 72.13 15.77 -17.97
C LEU A 8 73.01 16.03 -16.72
N LEU A 9 72.54 15.89 -15.47
CA LEU A 9 71.40 15.16 -14.91
C LEU A 9 71.14 15.66 -13.48
N LEU A 10 69.87 15.72 -13.10
CA LEU A 10 69.37 15.89 -11.73
C LEU A 10 69.76 14.70 -10.84
N ALA A 11 70.19 14.98 -9.60
CA ALA A 11 70.23 14.00 -8.52
C ALA A 11 69.31 14.48 -7.40
N GLN A 12 68.03 14.16 -7.52
CA GLN A 12 67.06 14.25 -6.42
C GLN A 12 67.13 12.92 -5.66
N GLY A 13 67.37 12.98 -4.35
CA GLY A 13 67.49 11.81 -3.49
C GLY A 13 66.22 10.94 -3.46
N PRO A 14 66.32 9.71 -2.95
CA PRO A 14 65.17 8.81 -2.88
C PRO A 14 64.14 9.37 -1.89
N MET A 15 62.99 9.80 -2.40
CA MET A 15 61.80 10.06 -1.59
C MET A 15 61.13 8.72 -1.30
N ASP A 16 61.17 8.29 -0.02
CA ASP A 16 60.43 7.15 0.48
C ASP A 16 58.95 7.55 0.63
N TYR A 17 58.18 7.37 -0.44
CA TYR A 17 56.74 7.55 -0.41
C TYR A 17 56.08 6.23 0.02
N LYS A 18 55.66 6.15 1.28
CA LYS A 18 54.73 5.09 1.69
C LYS A 18 53.37 5.40 1.10
N VAL A 19 53.03 4.70 0.02
CA VAL A 19 51.68 4.69 -0.56
C VAL A 19 50.73 4.10 0.48
N HIS A 20 49.91 4.95 1.10
CA HIS A 20 48.72 4.46 1.81
C HIS A 20 47.76 3.89 0.76
N PRO A 21 47.33 2.61 0.85
CA PRO A 21 46.29 2.11 -0.01
C PRO A 21 45.00 2.89 0.28
N TYR A 22 44.47 3.55 -0.74
CA TYR A 22 43.14 4.14 -0.73
C TYR A 22 42.14 2.99 -0.62
N VAL A 23 41.67 2.71 0.60
CA VAL A 23 40.62 1.73 0.85
C VAL A 23 39.34 2.29 0.24
N GLN A 24 38.94 1.76 -0.91
CA GLN A 24 37.67 2.08 -1.55
C GLN A 24 36.51 1.86 -0.58
N PRO A 25 35.73 2.88 -0.20
CA PRO A 25 34.48 2.67 0.52
C PRO A 25 33.35 2.49 -0.50
N THR A 26 33.45 1.53 -1.43
CA THR A 26 32.56 1.51 -2.60
C THR A 26 31.52 0.38 -2.63
N GLN A 27 31.44 -0.49 -1.63
CA GLN A 27 30.43 -1.56 -1.67
C GLN A 27 29.46 -1.62 -0.49
N GLN A 28 29.81 -1.11 0.68
CA GLN A 28 28.98 -1.27 1.87
C GLN A 28 27.91 -0.18 2.02
N VAL A 29 28.11 1.01 1.45
CA VAL A 29 27.18 2.15 1.57
C VAL A 29 25.95 1.99 0.67
N TYR A 30 26.07 1.34 -0.49
CA TYR A 30 24.96 1.18 -1.44
C TYR A 30 23.90 0.18 -0.97
N LEU A 31 24.29 -0.84 -0.22
CA LEU A 31 23.37 -1.89 0.24
C LEU A 31 22.42 -1.38 1.35
N THR A 32 22.89 -0.48 2.21
CA THR A 32 22.09 0.05 3.32
C THR A 32 21.01 1.04 2.86
N THR A 33 21.28 1.86 1.84
CA THR A 33 20.29 2.81 1.31
C THR A 33 19.19 2.10 0.53
N ALA A 34 19.50 1.05 -0.22
CA ALA A 34 18.50 0.27 -0.95
C ALA A 34 17.52 -0.45 -0.02
N ALA A 35 18.00 -0.98 1.12
CA ALA A 35 17.15 -1.65 2.10
C ALA A 35 16.19 -0.70 2.83
N LEU A 36 16.63 0.53 3.13
CA LEU A 36 15.76 1.56 3.71
C LEU A 36 14.68 2.04 2.74
N ILE A 37 15.00 2.14 1.45
CA ILE A 37 14.00 2.49 0.41
C ILE A 37 12.99 1.35 0.26
N ALA A 38 13.42 0.10 0.22
CA ALA A 38 12.50 -1.05 0.12
C ALA A 38 11.56 -1.18 1.33
N ALA A 39 12.01 -0.83 2.54
CA ALA A 39 11.17 -0.85 3.74
C ALA A 39 10.10 0.27 3.75
N MET A 40 10.31 1.38 3.02
CA MET A 40 9.35 2.49 2.95
C MET A 40 8.17 2.24 2.00
N PHE A 41 8.18 1.15 1.22
CA PHE A 41 7.12 0.84 0.25
C PHE A 41 6.31 -0.43 0.58
N VAL A 42 6.44 -0.99 1.78
CA VAL A 42 5.48 -2.00 2.26
C VAL A 42 4.21 -1.30 2.73
N THR A 43 3.53 -0.60 1.81
CA THR A 43 2.10 -0.35 1.99
C THR A 43 1.43 -1.70 1.76
N THR A 44 0.93 -2.31 2.82
CA THR A 44 0.04 -3.46 2.73
C THR A 44 -1.18 -3.04 1.94
N VAL A 45 -1.16 -3.28 0.62
CA VAL A 45 -2.38 -3.36 -0.18
C VAL A 45 -3.13 -4.57 0.37
N ASN A 46 -4.14 -4.33 1.21
CA ASN A 46 -5.15 -5.38 1.42
C ASN A 46 -5.66 -5.73 0.02
N ALA A 47 -5.63 -7.01 -0.33
CA ALA A 47 -5.97 -7.46 -1.66
C ALA A 47 -7.39 -6.99 -2.00
N GLU A 48 -7.52 -6.16 -3.04
CA GLU A 48 -8.82 -5.82 -3.59
C GLU A 48 -9.48 -7.04 -4.22
N GLY A 49 -10.81 -7.04 -4.24
CA GLY A 49 -11.61 -8.10 -4.82
C GLY A 49 -12.42 -8.87 -3.77
N CYS A 50 -13.02 -9.95 -4.25
CA CYS A 50 -13.98 -10.73 -3.48
C CYS A 50 -13.28 -11.64 -2.47
N TYR A 51 -13.91 -11.85 -1.33
CA TYR A 51 -13.40 -12.82 -0.36
C TYR A 51 -13.49 -14.24 -0.94
N ASN A 52 -12.48 -15.05 -0.63
CA ASN A 52 -12.45 -16.47 -1.01
C ASN A 52 -13.11 -17.31 0.08
N GLY A 53 -14.16 -18.05 -0.27
CA GLY A 53 -14.80 -19.00 0.64
C GLY A 53 -15.77 -18.34 1.62
N GLY A 54 -16.96 -18.00 1.14
CA GLY A 54 -18.14 -17.62 1.91
C GLY A 54 -19.39 -18.18 1.22
N ASN A 55 -20.43 -18.48 1.98
CA ASN A 55 -21.72 -18.96 1.46
C ASN A 55 -22.86 -17.97 1.74
N THR A 56 -22.51 -16.76 2.14
CA THR A 56 -23.44 -15.80 2.73
C THR A 56 -23.71 -14.70 1.73
N ASN A 57 -24.97 -14.58 1.31
CA ASN A 57 -25.36 -13.78 0.15
C ASN A 57 -25.14 -12.27 0.38
N ALA A 58 -24.07 -11.72 -0.16
CA ALA A 58 -23.75 -10.29 -0.13
C ALA A 58 -24.79 -9.45 -0.89
N GLU A 59 -25.51 -10.05 -1.85
CA GLU A 59 -26.61 -9.39 -2.55
C GLU A 59 -27.70 -8.91 -1.56
N GLU A 60 -28.00 -9.69 -0.52
CA GLU A 60 -29.00 -9.30 0.50
C GLU A 60 -28.56 -8.07 1.31
N CYS A 61 -27.25 -7.85 1.42
CA CYS A 61 -26.70 -6.69 2.10
C CYS A 61 -26.94 -5.40 1.31
N SER A 62 -27.10 -5.47 -0.03
CA SER A 62 -27.27 -4.29 -0.89
C SER A 62 -28.40 -3.34 -0.47
N GLN A 63 -29.38 -3.79 0.31
CA GLN A 63 -30.43 -2.91 0.85
C GLN A 63 -29.93 -1.90 1.89
N PHE A 64 -28.76 -2.09 2.50
CA PHE A 64 -28.23 -1.27 3.59
C PHE A 64 -27.14 -0.28 3.18
N TYR A 65 -26.64 -0.33 1.94
CA TYR A 65 -25.54 0.56 1.56
C TYR A 65 -25.94 2.04 1.62
N ASP A 66 -27.21 2.37 1.35
CA ASP A 66 -27.69 3.76 1.40
C ASP A 66 -27.61 4.35 2.82
N ASP A 67 -28.05 3.59 3.81
CA ASP A 67 -27.99 3.97 5.22
C ASP A 67 -26.53 4.11 5.68
N PHE A 68 -25.69 3.11 5.38
CA PHE A 68 -24.28 3.16 5.73
C PHE A 68 -23.56 4.33 5.05
N CYS A 69 -23.79 4.57 3.76
CA CYS A 69 -23.14 5.66 3.04
C CYS A 69 -23.59 7.03 3.53
N THR A 70 -24.85 7.17 3.93
CA THR A 70 -25.33 8.38 4.61
C THR A 70 -24.58 8.58 5.92
N ALA A 71 -24.48 7.56 6.77
CA ALA A 71 -23.74 7.64 8.03
C ALA A 71 -22.23 7.90 7.82
N ALA A 72 -21.64 7.31 6.78
CA ALA A 72 -20.22 7.45 6.47
C ALA A 72 -19.83 8.88 6.09
N VAL A 73 -20.71 9.60 5.38
CA VAL A 73 -20.54 11.05 5.09
C VAL A 73 -20.47 11.89 6.37
N TYR A 74 -21.13 11.44 7.44
CA TYR A 74 -21.06 12.06 8.77
C TYR A 74 -19.97 11.47 9.68
N GLY A 75 -19.11 10.60 9.14
CA GLY A 75 -17.92 10.11 9.82
C GLY A 75 -18.03 8.69 10.40
N ALA A 76 -19.15 7.98 10.19
CA ALA A 76 -19.20 6.56 10.53
C ALA A 76 -18.15 5.77 9.73
N ARG A 77 -17.46 4.84 10.40
CA ARG A 77 -16.40 4.03 9.78
C ARG A 77 -16.76 2.55 9.67
N SER A 78 -17.72 2.10 10.46
CA SER A 78 -18.23 0.74 10.40
C SER A 78 -19.65 0.67 10.93
N GLN A 79 -20.45 -0.23 10.38
CA GLN A 79 -21.79 -0.52 10.85
C GLN A 79 -22.15 -1.96 10.50
N CYS A 80 -22.88 -2.61 11.38
CA CYS A 80 -23.38 -3.96 11.18
C CYS A 80 -24.90 -3.92 11.09
N TYR A 81 -25.45 -4.67 10.13
CA TYR A 81 -26.90 -4.79 9.90
C TYR A 81 -27.31 -6.25 9.95
N VAL A 82 -28.36 -6.57 10.71
CA VAL A 82 -28.90 -7.93 10.79
C VAL A 82 -30.03 -8.10 9.77
N LEU A 83 -29.93 -9.14 8.95
CA LEU A 83 -30.98 -9.60 8.04
C LEU A 83 -31.94 -10.54 8.77
N ASN A 84 -33.20 -10.57 8.33
CA ASN A 84 -34.19 -11.51 8.85
C ASN A 84 -33.84 -12.99 8.58
N SER A 85 -32.95 -13.26 7.62
CA SER A 85 -32.40 -14.58 7.32
C SER A 85 -31.46 -15.12 8.42
N GLY A 86 -31.08 -14.28 9.40
CA GLY A 86 -30.09 -14.62 10.42
C GLY A 86 -28.64 -14.40 9.97
N THR A 87 -28.45 -13.78 8.82
CA THR A 87 -27.19 -13.22 8.33
C THR A 87 -26.99 -11.82 8.90
N HIS A 88 -25.75 -11.38 9.10
CA HIS A 88 -25.43 -9.97 9.28
C HIS A 88 -24.46 -9.46 8.21
N CYS A 89 -24.52 -8.16 7.94
CA CYS A 89 -23.75 -7.47 6.93
C CYS A 89 -22.85 -6.44 7.61
N ASP A 90 -21.54 -6.69 7.60
CA ASP A 90 -20.56 -5.76 8.13
C ASP A 90 -20.06 -4.82 7.02
N TYR A 91 -20.41 -3.56 7.17
CA TYR A 91 -19.91 -2.47 6.33
C TYR A 91 -18.76 -1.79 7.06
N SER A 92 -17.68 -1.49 6.34
CA SER A 92 -16.66 -0.57 6.87
C SER A 92 -15.91 0.19 5.80
N VAL A 93 -15.46 1.39 6.17
CA VAL A 93 -14.65 2.25 5.33
C VAL A 93 -13.43 2.72 6.10
N THR A 94 -12.26 2.50 5.53
CA THR A 94 -10.96 3.00 6.03
C THR A 94 -10.34 3.92 5.00
N GLY A 95 -9.47 4.83 5.42
CA GLY A 95 -8.85 5.80 4.51
C GLY A 95 -8.53 7.13 5.19
N PRO A 96 -8.50 8.23 4.42
CA PRO A 96 -8.24 9.58 4.91
C PRO A 96 -9.12 9.99 6.10
N ALA A 97 -8.64 10.98 6.86
CA ALA A 97 -9.34 11.53 8.02
C ALA A 97 -10.69 12.15 7.66
N ASN A 98 -10.81 12.75 6.47
CA ASN A 98 -12.07 13.28 5.98
C ASN A 98 -13.08 12.13 5.74
N PRO A 99 -14.39 12.39 5.84
CA PRO A 99 -15.40 11.45 5.39
C PRO A 99 -15.34 11.20 3.87
N PRO A 100 -15.71 10.00 3.40
CA PRO A 100 -15.90 9.75 1.97
C PRO A 100 -17.09 10.56 1.42
N SER A 101 -17.13 10.75 0.10
CA SER A 101 -18.35 11.25 -0.54
C SER A 101 -19.41 10.15 -0.58
N TYR A 102 -20.69 10.54 -0.52
CA TYR A 102 -21.79 9.58 -0.65
C TYR A 102 -21.68 8.80 -1.97
N THR A 103 -21.44 9.50 -3.09
CA THR A 103 -21.34 8.90 -4.41
C THR A 103 -20.23 7.86 -4.49
N ASP A 104 -19.06 8.14 -3.92
CA ASP A 104 -17.95 7.18 -3.93
C ASP A 104 -18.26 5.95 -3.08
N CYS A 105 -18.88 6.15 -1.93
CA CYS A 105 -19.33 5.08 -1.08
C CYS A 105 -20.36 4.18 -1.80
N ALA A 106 -21.40 4.79 -2.39
CA ALA A 106 -22.45 4.07 -3.08
C ALA A 106 -21.90 3.28 -4.28
N VAL A 107 -21.03 3.88 -5.10
CA VAL A 107 -20.41 3.20 -6.23
C VAL A 107 -19.56 2.01 -5.76
N ALA A 108 -18.78 2.17 -4.70
CA ALA A 108 -17.96 1.08 -4.16
C ALA A 108 -18.80 -0.09 -3.65
N TYR A 109 -19.89 0.17 -2.91
CA TYR A 109 -20.74 -0.90 -2.39
C TYR A 109 -21.65 -1.54 -3.45
N VAL A 110 -22.08 -0.79 -4.46
CA VAL A 110 -22.73 -1.38 -5.64
C VAL A 110 -21.76 -2.30 -6.37
N TRP A 111 -20.51 -1.87 -6.55
CA TRP A 111 -19.48 -2.72 -7.16
C TRP A 111 -19.26 -4.00 -6.35
N LEU A 112 -19.12 -3.90 -5.02
CA LEU A 112 -18.95 -5.07 -4.15
C LEU A 112 -20.16 -6.01 -4.18
N SER A 113 -21.37 -5.46 -4.14
CA SER A 113 -22.60 -6.28 -4.16
C SER A 113 -22.78 -6.99 -5.50
N TYR A 114 -22.37 -6.37 -6.61
CA TYR A 114 -22.54 -6.93 -7.96
C TYR A 114 -21.41 -7.87 -8.39
N TRP A 115 -20.16 -7.56 -8.05
CA TRP A 115 -19.02 -8.38 -8.47
C TRP A 115 -18.64 -9.44 -7.43
N CYS A 116 -19.06 -9.26 -6.18
CA CYS A 116 -18.79 -10.17 -5.07
C CYS A 116 -20.08 -10.64 -4.39
N GLU A 117 -21.12 -10.92 -5.19
CA GLU A 117 -22.49 -11.27 -4.77
C GLU A 117 -22.57 -12.30 -3.64
N THR A 118 -21.65 -13.27 -3.58
CA THR A 118 -21.74 -14.40 -2.64
C THR A 118 -20.82 -14.33 -1.43
N THR A 119 -19.85 -13.41 -1.43
CA THR A 119 -18.81 -13.40 -0.39
C THR A 119 -18.49 -12.02 0.13
N GLY A 120 -18.95 -10.95 -0.52
CA GLY A 120 -18.46 -9.61 -0.24
C GLY A 120 -16.98 -9.48 -0.60
N GLY A 121 -16.34 -8.41 -0.12
CA GLY A 121 -14.95 -8.16 -0.45
C GLY A 121 -14.46 -6.78 -0.08
N LEU A 122 -13.36 -6.40 -0.73
CA LEU A 122 -12.69 -5.11 -0.60
C LEU A 122 -12.66 -4.36 -1.93
N HIS A 123 -12.97 -3.07 -1.90
CA HIS A 123 -12.85 -2.19 -3.07
C HIS A 123 -12.26 -0.84 -2.65
N THR A 124 -11.28 -0.34 -3.38
CA THR A 124 -10.68 0.98 -3.12
C THR A 124 -11.17 2.00 -4.14
N GLN A 125 -11.66 3.13 -3.65
CA GLN A 125 -12.06 4.27 -4.49
C GLN A 125 -11.68 5.58 -3.82
N ASN A 126 -11.02 6.47 -4.56
CA ASN A 126 -10.58 7.79 -4.11
C ASN A 126 -9.79 7.80 -2.78
N GLY A 127 -8.94 6.78 -2.58
CA GLY A 127 -8.11 6.63 -1.40
C GLY A 127 -8.82 6.05 -0.17
N TYR A 128 -10.11 5.72 -0.28
CA TYR A 128 -10.84 4.96 0.73
C TYR A 128 -10.93 3.50 0.32
N GLN A 129 -10.78 2.61 1.30
CA GLN A 129 -11.05 1.18 1.15
C GLN A 129 -12.38 0.86 1.81
N TYR A 130 -13.30 0.34 1.00
CA TYR A 130 -14.63 -0.11 1.38
C TYR A 130 -14.61 -1.62 1.53
N LYS A 131 -15.24 -2.10 2.59
CA LYS A 131 -15.35 -3.51 2.95
C LYS A 131 -16.82 -3.85 3.11
N LEU A 132 -17.26 -4.88 2.41
CA LEU A 132 -18.54 -5.55 2.64
C LEU A 132 -18.26 -6.99 3.04
N ASP A 133 -18.75 -7.41 4.19
CA ASP A 133 -18.48 -8.74 4.74
C ASP A 133 -19.78 -9.35 5.29
N PRO A 134 -20.48 -10.15 4.46
CA PRO A 134 -21.65 -10.89 4.90
C PRO A 134 -21.21 -12.10 5.73
N ASN A 135 -21.74 -12.19 6.95
CA ASN A 135 -21.38 -13.23 7.91
C ASN A 135 -22.63 -13.96 8.43
N ASP A 136 -22.50 -15.26 8.65
CA ASP A 136 -23.54 -16.05 9.30
C ASP A 136 -23.60 -15.71 10.79
N GLY A 137 -24.81 -15.49 11.32
CA GLY A 137 -25.03 -15.16 12.73
C GLY A 137 -25.98 -13.98 12.86
N GLY A 138 -27.02 -14.13 13.68
CA GLY A 138 -28.06 -13.10 13.83
C GLY A 138 -27.68 -11.93 14.75
N SER A 139 -26.38 -11.63 14.92
CA SER A 139 -25.91 -10.64 15.89
C SER A 139 -24.89 -9.69 15.29
N CYS A 140 -25.18 -8.42 15.49
CA CYS A 140 -24.24 -7.31 15.64
C CYS A 140 -24.10 -7.02 17.14
#